data_AF-A0A8H9G1B6-F1
#
_entry.id   AF-A0A8H9G1B6-F1
#
_cell.length_a   1.000
_cell.length_b   1.000
_cell.length_c   1.000
_cell.angle_alpha   90.00
_cell.angle_beta   90.00
_cell.angle_gamma   90.00
#
_symmetry.space_group_name_H-M   'P 1'
#
loop_
_entity.id
_entity.type
_entity.pdbx_description
1 polymer ?
#
loop_
_entity_poly.entity_id
_entity_poly.type
_entity_poly.pdbx_seq_one_letter_code
_entity_poly.pdbx_strand_id
1 'polypeptide(L)'
;MVKNQNFNSEEIIKELKKLDEKHRNYLQTDGKWLIGGFESIISYDGKISTIHGEQVTLKKEIYMMLPADIREEIAQFMDVE
;
A
#
# COMPACT_ATOMS: atom_id res chain seq x y z
N MET A 1 20.37 -4.28 12.70
CA MET A 1 19.77 -2.94 12.91
C MET A 1 18.37 -3.02 12.35
N VAL A 2 17.37 -3.23 13.20
CA VAL A 2 15.97 -3.34 12.77
C VAL A 2 15.44 -1.91 12.69
N LYS A 3 15.14 -1.45 11.47
CA LYS A 3 14.46 -0.16 11.27
C LYS A 3 12.99 -0.36 11.66
N ASN A 4 12.67 -0.22 12.93
CA ASN A 4 11.29 -0.05 13.37
C ASN A 4 10.83 1.35 12.95
N GLN A 5 10.47 1.49 11.68
CA GLN A 5 9.75 2.65 11.19
C GLN A 5 8.27 2.35 11.43
N ASN A 6 7.71 2.89 12.50
CA ASN A 6 6.26 3.04 12.63
C ASN A 6 5.83 4.03 11.55
N PHE A 7 5.60 3.55 10.33
CA PHE A 7 5.10 4.40 9.27
C PHE A 7 3.72 4.89 9.65
N ASN A 8 3.57 6.21 9.73
CA ASN A 8 2.24 6.78 9.88
C ASN A 8 1.47 6.49 8.57
N SER A 9 0.18 6.19 8.68
CA SER A 9 -0.78 6.07 7.58
C SER A 9 -0.61 7.07 6.43
N GLU A 10 -0.28 8.33 6.69
CA GLU A 10 0.02 9.33 5.65
C GLU A 10 1.27 8.99 4.82
N GLU A 11 2.31 8.47 5.47
CA GLU A 11 3.54 8.03 4.81
C GLU A 11 3.28 6.78 3.96
N ILE A 12 2.51 5.82 4.49
CA ILE A 12 2.11 4.61 3.73
C ILE A 12 1.39 5.02 2.45
N ILE A 13 0.39 5.90 2.54
CA ILE A 13 -0.34 6.40 1.36
C ILE A 13 0.61 7.08 0.38
N LYS A 14 1.54 7.90 0.87
CA LYS A 14 2.52 8.58 0.02
C LYS A 14 3.43 7.59 -0.72
N GLU A 15 3.89 6.53 -0.06
CA GLU A 15 4.71 5.50 -0.70
C GLU A 15 3.90 4.67 -1.71
N LEU A 16 2.63 4.35 -1.41
CA LEU A 16 1.74 3.66 -2.36
C LEU A 16 1.52 4.48 -3.64
N LYS A 17 1.35 5.81 -3.52
CA LYS A 17 1.26 6.69 -4.69
C LYS A 17 2.53 6.72 -5.54
N LYS A 18 3.71 6.65 -4.90
CA LYS A 18 4.97 6.52 -5.66
C LYS A 18 5.05 5.17 -6.37
N LEU A 19 4.56 4.12 -5.74
CA LEU A 19 4.45 2.80 -6.38
C LEU A 19 3.51 2.86 -7.60
N ASP A 20 2.41 3.60 -7.54
CA ASP A 20 1.52 3.78 -8.69
C ASP A 20 2.24 4.42 -9.88
N GLU A 21 3.06 5.43 -9.63
CA GLU A 21 3.86 6.07 -10.68
C GLU A 21 4.92 5.12 -11.23
N LYS A 22 5.62 4.39 -10.35
CA LYS A 22 6.69 3.46 -10.72
C LYS A 22 6.16 2.26 -11.52
N HIS A 23 5.01 1.71 -11.13
CA HIS A 23 4.39 0.53 -11.74
C HIS A 23 3.17 0.89 -12.58
N ARG A 24 3.13 2.10 -13.14
CA ARG A 24 2.02 2.59 -13.98
C ARG A 24 1.68 1.63 -15.12
N ASN A 25 2.70 1.05 -15.76
CA ASN A 25 2.50 0.10 -16.85
C ASN A 25 1.74 -1.15 -16.37
N TYR A 26 2.15 -1.72 -15.23
CA TYR A 26 1.45 -2.85 -14.62
C TYR A 26 -0.01 -2.48 -14.30
N LEU A 27 -0.27 -1.33 -13.65
CA LEU A 27 -1.63 -0.89 -13.35
C LEU A 27 -2.51 -0.71 -14.60
N GLN A 28 -1.89 -0.35 -15.73
CA GLN A 28 -2.58 -0.19 -17.02
C GLN A 28 -2.74 -1.49 -17.80
N THR A 29 -2.06 -2.58 -17.43
CA THR A 29 -2.17 -3.88 -18.09
C THR A 29 -2.80 -4.91 -17.16
N ASP A 30 -1.99 -5.52 -16.30
CA ASP A 30 -2.31 -6.69 -15.50
C ASP A 30 -2.95 -6.31 -14.16
N GLY A 31 -2.63 -5.12 -13.66
CA GLY A 31 -3.11 -4.53 -12.41
C GLY A 31 -4.40 -3.74 -12.52
N LYS A 32 -5.14 -3.78 -13.65
CA LYS A 32 -6.39 -2.99 -13.83
C LYS A 32 -7.47 -3.25 -12.78
N TRP A 33 -7.41 -4.41 -12.11
CA TRP A 33 -8.30 -4.77 -11.03
C TRP A 33 -8.04 -3.97 -9.74
N LEU A 34 -6.88 -3.32 -9.61
CA LEU A 34 -6.54 -2.32 -8.59
C LEU A 34 -7.07 -0.95 -9.05
N ILE A 35 -8.40 -0.82 -9.17
CA ILE A 35 -9.12 0.34 -9.74
C ILE A 35 -8.56 1.70 -9.25
N GLY A 36 -8.19 1.78 -7.97
CA GLY A 36 -7.63 2.98 -7.33
C GLY A 36 -6.12 2.94 -7.10
N GLY A 37 -5.37 2.14 -7.86
CA GLY A 37 -3.94 1.92 -7.65
C GLY A 37 -3.64 1.05 -6.43
N PHE A 38 -2.40 1.07 -5.97
CA PHE A 38 -1.96 0.32 -4.79
C PHE A 38 -2.63 0.79 -3.50
N GLU A 39 -3.23 1.98 -3.44
CA GLU A 39 -4.11 2.32 -2.31
C GLU A 39 -5.26 1.31 -2.12
N SER A 40 -5.62 0.56 -3.17
CA SER A 40 -6.63 -0.50 -3.09
C SER A 40 -6.24 -1.64 -2.14
N ILE A 41 -4.94 -1.85 -1.87
CA ILE A 41 -4.43 -2.91 -0.98
C ILE A 41 -4.62 -2.61 0.50
N ILE A 42 -5.11 -1.41 0.84
CA ILE A 42 -5.35 -1.01 2.22
C ILE A 42 -6.80 -0.63 2.47
N SER A 43 -7.20 -0.64 3.74
CA SER A 43 -8.45 -0.02 4.25
C SER A 43 -8.14 0.87 5.44
N TYR A 44 -8.88 1.96 5.58
CA TYR A 44 -8.78 2.90 6.69
C TYR A 44 -10.11 3.00 7.43
N ASP A 45 -10.10 2.87 8.75
CA ASP A 45 -11.31 2.81 9.58
C ASP A 45 -11.81 4.19 10.06
N GLY A 46 -11.42 5.28 9.37
CA GLY A 46 -11.68 6.65 9.78
C GLY A 46 -12.15 7.58 8.66
N LYS A 47 -12.97 8.58 9.02
CA LYS A 47 -13.32 9.70 8.13
C LYS A 47 -12.02 10.38 7.67
N ILE A 48 -11.90 10.60 6.36
CA ILE A 48 -10.76 11.19 5.63
C ILE A 48 -10.21 12.48 6.28
N SER A 49 -11.03 13.20 7.06
CA SER A 49 -10.68 14.45 7.73
C SER A 49 -9.75 14.33 8.95
N THR A 50 -9.54 13.13 9.49
CA THR A 50 -8.67 12.91 10.65
C THR A 50 -7.94 11.59 10.53
N ILE A 51 -7.00 11.49 9.58
CA ILE A 51 -6.04 10.40 9.56
C ILE A 51 -5.01 10.67 10.67
N HIS A 52 -5.44 10.59 11.92
CA HIS A 52 -4.54 10.51 13.07
C HIS A 52 -4.17 9.04 13.24
N GLY A 53 -3.17 8.62 12.47
CA GLY A 53 -2.24 7.55 12.83
C GLY A 53 -2.72 6.11 12.93
N GLU A 54 -3.99 5.81 13.19
CA GLU A 54 -4.22 4.56 13.93
C GLU A 54 -4.63 3.32 13.16
N GLN A 55 -5.29 3.34 11.99
CA GLN A 55 -5.71 2.04 11.41
C GLN A 55 -5.69 2.01 9.88
N VAL A 56 -4.50 1.81 9.31
CA VAL A 56 -4.38 1.29 7.95
C VAL A 56 -4.25 -0.23 8.05
N THR A 57 -5.29 -0.93 7.63
CA THR A 57 -5.31 -2.38 7.59
C THR A 57 -4.94 -2.86 6.20
N LEU A 58 -3.97 -3.76 6.10
CA LEU A 58 -3.61 -4.42 4.85
C LEU A 58 -4.69 -5.45 4.48
N LYS A 59 -5.24 -5.33 3.27
CA LYS A 59 -6.12 -6.35 2.68
C LYS A 59 -5.25 -7.48 2.13
N LYS A 60 -4.95 -8.46 2.99
CA LYS A 60 -4.01 -9.56 2.67
C LYS A 60 -4.41 -10.30 1.40
N GLU A 61 -5.70 -10.51 1.11
CA GLU A 61 -6.10 -11.16 -0.14
C GLU A 61 -5.69 -10.39 -1.40
N ILE A 62 -5.84 -9.06 -1.40
CA ILE A 62 -5.47 -8.19 -2.52
C ILE A 62 -3.94 -8.15 -2.62
N TYR A 63 -3.25 -7.96 -1.50
CA TYR A 63 -1.80 -7.95 -1.45
C TYR A 63 -1.20 -9.25 -2.03
N MET A 64 -1.73 -10.42 -1.67
CA MET A 64 -1.21 -11.72 -2.13
C MET A 64 -1.44 -12.00 -3.61
N MET A 65 -2.35 -11.28 -4.26
CA MET A 65 -2.54 -11.34 -5.71
C MET A 65 -1.51 -10.54 -6.50
N LEU A 66 -0.73 -9.68 -5.83
CA LEU A 66 0.31 -8.90 -6.49
C LEU A 66 1.53 -9.76 -6.88
N PRO A 67 2.21 -9.39 -7.98
CA PRO A 67 3.53 -9.90 -8.32
C PRO A 67 4.51 -9.85 -7.13
N ALA A 68 5.39 -10.84 -7.04
CA ALA A 68 6.30 -11.00 -5.89
C ALA A 68 7.25 -9.80 -5.71
N ASP A 69 7.76 -9.26 -6.81
CA ASP A 69 8.61 -8.06 -6.84
C ASP A 69 7.88 -6.82 -6.27
N ILE A 70 6.61 -6.62 -6.63
CA ILE A 70 5.80 -5.51 -6.10
C ILE A 70 5.51 -5.73 -4.61
N ARG A 71 5.24 -6.97 -4.19
CA ARG A 71 5.03 -7.31 -2.77
C ARG A 71 6.27 -7.03 -1.92
N GLU A 72 7.46 -7.34 -2.44
CA GLU A 72 8.74 -7.05 -1.78
C GLU A 72 8.97 -5.55 -1.62
N GLU A 73 8.59 -4.72 -2.59
CA GLU A 73 8.68 -3.27 -2.48
C GLU A 73 7.74 -2.72 -1.40
N ILE A 74 6.49 -3.21 -1.34
CA ILE A 74 5.51 -2.79 -0.31
C ILE A 74 6.00 -3.15 1.09
N ALA A 75 6.58 -4.35 1.26
CA ALA A 75 7.12 -4.81 2.53
C ALA A 75 8.29 -3.96 3.08
N GLN A 76 8.86 -3.06 2.28
CA GLN A 76 9.91 -2.14 2.73
C GLN A 76 9.36 -0.98 3.59
N PHE A 77 8.08 -0.65 3.44
CA PHE A 77 7.46 0.51 4.08
C PHE A 77 6.11 0.22 4.74
N MET A 78 5.68 -1.04 4.73
CA MET A 78 4.45 -1.48 5.36
C MET A 78 4.68 -2.82 6.05
N ASP A 79 4.18 -2.96 7.27
CA ASP A 79 4.20 -4.23 7.97
C ASP A 79 3.20 -5.19 7.32
N VAL A 80 3.67 -6.38 6.96
CA VAL A 80 2.92 -7.41 6.23
C VAL A 80 2.78 -8.71 7.01
N GLU A 81 3.24 -8.77 8.27
CA GLU A 81 3.12 -9.95 9.16
C GLU A 81 1.66 -10.36 9.44
#